data_AF-A0A178XBC4-F1
#
_entry.id   AF-A0A178XBC4-F1
#
_cell.length_a   1.000
_cell.length_b   1.000
_cell.length_c   1.000
_cell.angle_alpha   90.00
_cell.angle_beta   90.00
_cell.angle_gamma   90.00
#
_symmetry.space_group_name_H-M   'P 1'
#
loop_
_entity.id
_entity.type
_entity.pdbx_description
1 polymer ?
#
loop_
_entity_poly.entity_id
_entity_poly.type
_entity_poly.pdbx_seq_one_letter_code
_entity_poly.pdbx_strand_id
1 'polypeptide(L)'
;MPHRTVRLATAAVAAFGLLTACGGGTGGTAEPPATAGSSTPADNGGTGPKVPAPLPAKDVVENPCSVLNAAEADDVGLKSPGEKSTGSLGGCRWTSTASNQNFVNIGALPQNKNGISDIYAQKDKQAYFTPTSIDGYPAVFADTQDGRPSGSCSLWVGVTDQLAVSVIPNIGVGPHRSDPCGIAEKAATAMIKHLKGA
;
A
#
# COMPACT_ATOMS: atom_id res chain seq x y z
N MET A 1 30.60 12.98 -63.48
CA MET A 1 31.33 12.04 -64.35
C MET A 1 32.24 11.19 -63.46
N PRO A 2 32.37 9.87 -63.69
CA PRO A 2 31.28 8.90 -63.85
C PRO A 2 31.54 7.63 -62.98
N HIS A 3 30.57 6.77 -62.70
CA HIS A 3 30.38 5.41 -63.28
C HIS A 3 29.71 4.57 -62.17
N ARG A 4 28.85 3.57 -62.38
CA ARG A 4 28.50 2.68 -63.50
C ARG A 4 27.23 1.92 -63.04
N THR A 5 26.16 1.88 -63.85
CA THR A 5 25.57 0.67 -64.52
C THR A 5 25.30 -0.54 -63.59
N VAL A 6 24.15 -1.22 -63.62
CA VAL A 6 23.72 -2.15 -64.68
C VAL A 6 22.22 -2.47 -64.55
N ARG A 7 21.62 -2.79 -65.70
CA ARG A 7 20.20 -3.03 -66.00
C ARG A 7 19.74 -4.50 -65.79
N LEU A 8 18.42 -4.65 -65.88
CA LEU A 8 17.65 -5.77 -66.49
C LEU A 8 17.68 -7.13 -65.78
N ALA A 9 16.49 -7.67 -65.42
CA ALA A 9 15.75 -8.56 -66.32
C ALA A 9 14.54 -9.18 -65.61
N THR A 10 13.38 -9.04 -66.25
CA THR A 10 12.08 -9.65 -65.99
C THR A 10 11.99 -11.01 -66.70
N ALA A 11 11.50 -12.05 -66.01
CA ALA A 11 10.89 -13.28 -66.55
C ALA A 11 10.54 -14.20 -65.36
N ALA A 12 9.49 -15.04 -65.31
CA ALA A 12 8.27 -15.28 -66.06
C ALA A 12 7.42 -16.23 -65.17
N VAL A 13 6.17 -15.92 -64.87
CA VAL A 13 4.93 -16.62 -65.25
C VAL A 13 4.92 -18.16 -65.16
N ALA A 14 4.13 -18.71 -64.22
CA ALA A 14 3.20 -19.86 -64.36
C ALA A 14 2.60 -20.16 -62.95
N ALA A 15 1.34 -19.90 -62.59
CA ALA A 15 0.01 -20.26 -63.11
C ALA A 15 -0.53 -21.61 -62.57
N PHE A 16 -1.62 -21.48 -61.79
CA PHE A 16 -2.76 -22.39 -61.52
C PHE A 16 -2.78 -23.40 -60.35
N GLY A 17 -3.82 -23.19 -59.51
CA GLY A 17 -4.67 -24.21 -58.87
C GLY A 17 -4.43 -24.37 -57.37
N LEU A 18 -5.41 -24.42 -56.46
CA LEU A 18 -6.87 -24.52 -56.51
C LEU A 18 -7.44 -24.04 -55.15
N LEU A 19 -8.74 -23.77 -55.14
CA LEU A 19 -9.59 -23.22 -54.07
C LEU A 19 -9.61 -24.00 -52.75
N THR A 20 -9.79 -23.25 -51.64
CA THR A 20 -10.75 -23.41 -50.51
C THR A 20 -10.19 -22.65 -49.30
N ALA A 21 -10.91 -22.01 -48.37
CA ALA A 21 -12.26 -21.51 -48.18
C ALA A 21 -12.22 -20.81 -46.80
N CYS A 22 -13.02 -19.75 -46.62
CA CYS A 22 -13.37 -19.09 -45.34
C CYS A 22 -12.24 -18.43 -44.52
N GLY A 23 -12.30 -17.15 -44.14
CA GLY A 23 -13.34 -16.15 -44.28
C GLY A 23 -12.92 -14.84 -43.61
N GLY A 24 -13.47 -13.73 -44.12
CA GLY A 24 -13.74 -12.50 -43.38
C GLY A 24 -12.55 -11.71 -42.85
N GLY A 25 -11.96 -10.87 -43.70
CA GLY A 25 -11.22 -9.70 -43.23
C GLY A 25 -12.18 -8.58 -42.83
N THR A 26 -11.81 -7.77 -41.85
CA THR A 26 -12.07 -6.32 -41.81
C THR A 26 -10.96 -5.66 -41.01
N GLY A 27 -10.45 -4.54 -41.53
CA GLY A 27 -9.16 -3.94 -41.22
C GLY A 27 -8.94 -3.52 -39.76
N GLY A 28 -7.70 -3.71 -39.31
CA GLY A 28 -7.21 -3.21 -38.03
C GLY A 28 -7.04 -1.70 -38.06
N THR A 29 -7.93 -0.99 -37.37
CA THR A 29 -7.63 0.32 -36.78
C THR A 29 -6.90 0.07 -35.47
N ALA A 30 -5.74 0.70 -35.27
CA ALA A 30 -5.00 0.61 -34.01
C ALA A 30 -5.77 1.36 -32.91
N GLU A 31 -6.36 0.62 -31.99
CA GLU A 31 -6.94 1.14 -30.75
C GLU A 31 -5.87 1.08 -29.63
N PRO A 32 -5.62 2.16 -28.87
CA PRO A 32 -4.74 2.07 -27.71
C PRO A 32 -5.36 1.15 -26.66
N PRO A 33 -4.56 0.33 -25.94
CA PRO A 33 -5.11 -0.61 -24.99
C PRO A 33 -5.83 0.14 -23.88
N ALA A 34 -7.07 -0.28 -23.62
CA ALA A 34 -7.87 0.14 -22.49
C ALA A 34 -7.01 0.09 -21.22
N THR A 35 -6.77 1.26 -20.62
CA THR A 35 -6.25 1.31 -19.27
C THR A 35 -7.27 0.58 -18.41
N ALA A 36 -6.83 -0.49 -17.74
CA ALA A 36 -7.64 -1.20 -16.77
C ALA A 36 -8.05 -0.20 -15.68
N GLY A 37 -9.24 0.39 -15.82
CA GLY A 37 -9.96 0.95 -14.70
C GLY A 37 -10.26 -0.24 -13.81
N SER A 38 -9.50 -0.40 -12.73
CA SER A 38 -9.82 -1.37 -11.70
C SER A 38 -11.21 -1.00 -11.15
N SER A 39 -12.17 -1.81 -11.59
CA SER A 39 -13.56 -1.82 -11.16
C SER A 39 -13.62 -1.88 -9.64
N THR A 40 -14.30 -0.89 -9.07
CA THR A 40 -14.77 -0.86 -7.69
C THR A 40 -15.71 -2.06 -7.47
N PRO A 41 -15.47 -2.96 -6.52
CA PRO A 41 -16.53 -3.80 -5.99
C PRO A 41 -17.29 -2.97 -4.97
N ALA A 42 -18.51 -2.57 -5.31
CA ALA A 42 -19.44 -2.00 -4.36
C ALA A 42 -19.97 -3.10 -3.42
N ASP A 43 -19.86 -2.79 -2.14
CA ASP A 43 -20.74 -3.07 -1.01
C ASP A 43 -21.00 -4.51 -0.54
N ASN A 44 -20.47 -4.77 0.65
CA ASN A 44 -21.20 -5.43 1.74
C ASN A 44 -21.02 -4.56 3.00
N GLY A 45 -21.76 -3.44 3.06
CA GLY A 45 -22.10 -2.66 4.26
C GLY A 45 -21.09 -1.62 4.75
N GLY A 46 -19.99 -1.35 4.02
CA GLY A 46 -18.92 -0.46 4.50
C GLY A 46 -18.31 0.38 3.38
N THR A 47 -17.97 1.64 3.70
CA THR A 47 -17.45 2.63 2.73
C THR A 47 -15.98 2.43 2.35
N GLY A 48 -15.29 1.44 2.94
CA GLY A 48 -13.86 1.17 2.72
C GLY A 48 -13.58 -0.16 2.01
N PRO A 49 -12.33 -0.36 1.53
CA PRO A 49 -11.93 -1.62 0.91
C PRO A 49 -11.99 -2.79 1.90
N LYS A 50 -12.30 -3.99 1.39
CA LYS A 50 -12.27 -5.24 2.17
C LYS A 50 -10.84 -5.71 2.43
N VAL A 51 -10.62 -6.36 3.56
CA VAL A 51 -9.35 -7.00 3.87
C VAL A 51 -9.27 -8.35 3.14
N PRO A 52 -8.21 -8.61 2.35
CA PRO A 52 -8.15 -9.81 1.51
C PRO A 52 -8.03 -11.11 2.32
N ALA A 53 -7.29 -11.08 3.43
CA ALA A 53 -7.12 -12.21 4.34
C ALA A 53 -6.93 -11.68 5.77
N PRO A 54 -7.83 -11.96 6.72
CA PRO A 54 -7.69 -11.49 8.09
C PRO A 54 -6.37 -11.94 8.74
N LEU A 55 -5.64 -11.02 9.36
CA LEU A 55 -4.43 -11.33 10.14
C LEU A 55 -4.81 -11.77 11.57
N PRO A 56 -3.95 -12.58 12.25
CA PRO A 56 -4.12 -12.92 13.66
C PRO A 56 -3.86 -11.70 14.55
N ALA A 57 -4.84 -10.80 14.60
CA ALA A 57 -4.66 -9.47 15.18
C ALA A 57 -5.12 -9.35 16.65
N LYS A 58 -5.40 -10.47 17.33
CA LYS A 58 -5.80 -10.49 18.75
C LYS A 58 -4.74 -9.83 19.63
N ASP A 59 -3.47 -10.12 19.38
CA ASP A 59 -2.35 -9.57 20.13
C ASP A 59 -2.14 -8.08 19.89
N VAL A 60 -2.60 -7.52 18.75
CA VAL A 60 -2.54 -6.06 18.54
C VAL A 60 -3.37 -5.32 19.60
N VAL A 61 -4.43 -5.95 20.12
CA VAL A 61 -5.30 -5.38 21.17
C VAL A 61 -4.80 -5.74 22.57
N GLU A 62 -4.45 -7.01 22.81
CA GLU A 62 -4.13 -7.51 24.16
C GLU A 62 -2.67 -7.27 24.54
N ASN A 63 -1.77 -7.42 23.58
CA ASN A 63 -0.32 -7.39 23.73
C ASN A 63 0.32 -6.48 22.67
N PRO A 64 -0.04 -5.18 22.57
CA PRO A 64 0.31 -4.35 21.42
C PRO A 64 1.81 -4.22 21.15
N CYS A 65 2.68 -4.48 22.14
CA CYS A 65 4.14 -4.48 21.95
C CYS A 65 4.69 -5.76 21.34
N SER A 66 3.90 -6.84 21.22
CA SER A 66 4.35 -8.09 20.60
C SER A 66 4.27 -8.05 19.09
N VAL A 67 3.63 -7.03 18.48
CA VAL A 67 3.45 -6.91 17.03
C VAL A 67 4.75 -6.65 16.26
N LEU A 68 5.86 -6.51 16.98
CA LEU A 68 7.23 -6.51 16.47
C LEU A 68 8.11 -7.24 17.49
N ASN A 69 8.87 -8.23 17.03
CA ASN A 69 9.95 -8.82 17.83
C ASN A 69 11.22 -7.95 17.79
N ALA A 70 12.26 -8.35 18.53
CA ALA A 70 13.49 -7.57 18.62
C ALA A 70 14.24 -7.43 17.28
N ALA A 71 14.29 -8.48 16.46
CA ALA A 71 14.96 -8.44 15.15
C ALA A 71 14.19 -7.55 14.17
N GLU A 72 12.87 -7.67 14.12
CA GLU A 72 12.01 -6.86 13.24
C GLU A 72 12.05 -5.38 13.61
N ALA A 73 12.08 -5.06 14.91
CA ALA A 73 12.24 -3.69 15.39
C ALA A 73 13.62 -3.12 14.98
N ASP A 74 14.69 -3.88 15.16
CA ASP A 74 16.04 -3.45 14.78
C ASP A 74 16.18 -3.23 13.26
N ASP A 75 15.62 -4.12 12.44
CA ASP A 75 15.59 -4.00 10.97
C ASP A 75 14.93 -2.69 10.49
N VAL A 76 13.99 -2.16 11.28
CA VAL A 76 13.33 -0.88 11.00
C VAL A 76 13.92 0.31 11.77
N GLY A 77 14.99 0.11 12.53
CA GLY A 77 15.71 1.17 13.25
C GLY A 77 15.03 1.58 14.57
N LEU A 78 14.34 0.65 15.21
CA LEU A 78 13.57 0.82 16.43
C LEU A 78 14.18 0.00 17.58
N LYS A 79 14.21 0.59 18.77
CA LYS A 79 14.64 -0.08 20.01
C LYS A 79 13.58 -1.08 20.45
N SER A 80 14.02 -2.22 20.97
CA SER A 80 13.18 -3.26 21.55
C SER A 80 13.57 -3.52 23.01
N PRO A 81 12.63 -3.89 23.91
CA PRO A 81 11.19 -3.97 23.67
C PRO A 81 10.56 -2.59 23.49
N GLY A 82 9.42 -2.55 22.80
CA GLY A 82 8.56 -1.37 22.82
C GLY A 82 7.93 -1.16 24.21
N GLU A 83 7.46 0.05 24.46
CA GLU A 83 6.83 0.46 25.71
C GLU A 83 5.33 0.66 25.49
N LYS A 84 4.49 0.08 26.37
CA LYS A 84 3.03 0.30 26.29
C LYS A 84 2.73 1.80 26.42
N SER A 85 1.99 2.34 25.47
CA SER A 85 1.53 3.73 25.48
C SER A 85 0.25 3.85 26.29
N THR A 86 0.18 4.83 27.20
CA THR A 86 -0.98 5.06 28.09
C THR A 86 -1.96 6.10 27.56
N GLY A 87 -1.90 6.45 26.26
CA GLY A 87 -2.79 7.43 25.61
C GLY A 87 -4.14 6.87 25.13
N SER A 88 -4.98 7.75 24.55
CA SER A 88 -6.36 7.47 24.13
C SER A 88 -6.51 6.38 23.05
N LEU A 89 -5.47 6.16 22.24
CA LEU A 89 -5.43 5.11 21.22
C LEU A 89 -4.81 3.80 21.72
N GLY A 90 -4.36 3.75 22.99
CA GLY A 90 -3.60 2.63 23.53
C GLY A 90 -2.41 2.27 22.62
N GLY A 91 -1.87 1.07 22.77
CA GLY A 91 -0.87 0.53 21.86
C GLY A 91 0.54 0.51 22.46
N CYS A 92 1.52 0.50 21.57
CA CYS A 92 2.92 0.40 21.92
C CYS A 92 3.77 1.42 21.17
N ARG A 93 4.77 1.94 21.86
CA ARG A 93 5.73 2.92 21.38
C ARG A 93 7.09 2.26 21.24
N TRP A 94 7.68 2.36 20.07
CA TRP A 94 9.08 2.04 19.86
C TRP A 94 9.87 3.33 19.61
N THR A 95 10.91 3.54 20.40
CA THR A 95 11.81 4.69 20.24
C THR A 95 12.89 4.34 19.21
N SER A 96 13.30 5.29 18.38
CA SER A 96 14.34 5.04 17.38
C SER A 96 15.69 4.72 18.01
N THR A 97 16.47 3.85 17.37
CA THR A 97 17.86 3.56 17.73
C THR A 97 18.77 4.78 17.52
N ALA A 98 18.46 5.63 16.54
CA ALA A 98 19.25 6.80 16.18
C ALA A 98 19.03 8.01 17.09
N SER A 99 17.81 8.19 17.63
CA SER A 99 17.48 9.34 18.49
C SER A 99 16.27 9.05 19.38
N ASN A 100 16.33 9.45 20.65
CA ASN A 100 15.20 9.37 21.58
C ASN A 100 14.07 10.39 21.28
N GLN A 101 14.33 11.37 20.42
CA GLN A 101 13.33 12.34 19.96
C GLN A 101 12.46 11.78 18.82
N ASN A 102 12.78 10.59 18.31
CA ASN A 102 12.08 9.94 17.22
C ASN A 102 11.45 8.63 17.72
N PHE A 103 10.21 8.36 17.33
CA PHE A 103 9.51 7.15 17.74
C PHE A 103 8.38 6.78 16.78
N VAL A 104 7.89 5.54 16.89
CA VAL A 104 6.69 5.05 16.20
C VAL A 104 5.73 4.50 17.23
N ASN A 105 4.47 4.92 17.15
CA ASN A 105 3.38 4.31 17.89
C ASN A 105 2.61 3.35 16.98
N ILE A 106 2.34 2.14 17.44
CA ILE A 106 1.44 1.18 16.78
C ILE A 106 0.34 0.82 17.77
N GLY A 107 -0.91 0.90 17.34
CA GLY A 107 -2.05 0.67 18.22
C GLY A 107 -3.30 0.30 17.45
N ALA A 108 -4.10 -0.58 18.03
CA ALA A 108 -5.42 -0.92 17.51
C ALA A 108 -6.46 0.11 17.94
N LEU A 109 -7.48 0.32 17.11
CA LEU A 109 -8.69 1.02 17.49
C LEU A 109 -9.82 0.01 17.80
N PRO A 110 -9.91 -0.53 19.03
CA PRO A 110 -10.96 -1.50 19.36
C PRO A 110 -12.36 -0.90 19.36
N GLN A 111 -12.49 0.44 19.39
CA GLN A 111 -13.77 1.14 19.26
C GLN A 111 -14.35 1.05 17.85
N ASN A 112 -13.49 0.85 16.83
CA ASN A 112 -13.93 0.64 15.47
C ASN A 112 -14.43 -0.80 15.32
N LYS A 113 -15.64 -0.95 14.81
CA LYS A 113 -16.28 -2.27 14.63
C LYS A 113 -16.21 -2.75 13.18
N ASN A 114 -15.93 -1.83 12.24
CA ASN A 114 -15.86 -2.11 10.80
C ASN A 114 -14.46 -1.85 10.24
N GLY A 115 -13.44 -1.94 11.10
CA GLY A 115 -12.03 -1.86 10.71
C GLY A 115 -11.70 -0.57 9.96
N ILE A 116 -11.08 -0.70 8.78
CA ILE A 116 -10.69 0.45 7.96
C ILE A 116 -11.89 1.18 7.35
N SER A 117 -13.06 0.53 7.23
CA SER A 117 -14.27 1.18 6.70
C SER A 117 -14.72 2.34 7.59
N ASP A 118 -14.55 2.24 8.91
CA ASP A 118 -14.87 3.32 9.85
C ASP A 118 -13.99 4.57 9.63
N ILE A 119 -12.76 4.39 9.13
CA ILE A 119 -11.87 5.49 8.75
C ILE A 119 -12.32 6.10 7.42
N TYR A 120 -12.67 5.27 6.44
CA TYR A 120 -13.19 5.73 5.13
C TYR A 120 -14.50 6.51 5.27
N ALA A 121 -15.37 6.13 6.21
CA ALA A 121 -16.62 6.83 6.49
C ALA A 121 -16.40 8.26 7.02
N GLN A 122 -15.19 8.56 7.51
CA GLN A 122 -14.82 9.87 8.05
C GLN A 122 -13.96 10.70 7.09
N LYS A 123 -13.83 10.30 5.82
CA LYS A 123 -13.00 10.96 4.80
C LYS A 123 -13.18 12.48 4.77
N ASP A 124 -14.42 12.95 4.77
CA ASP A 124 -14.75 14.39 4.66
C ASP A 124 -14.33 15.21 5.89
N LYS A 125 -13.95 14.55 6.99
CA LYS A 125 -13.46 15.18 8.23
C LYS A 125 -11.93 15.20 8.33
N GLN A 126 -11.22 14.58 7.40
CA GLN A 126 -9.76 14.47 7.45
C GLN A 126 -9.11 15.66 6.76
N ALA A 127 -8.02 16.18 7.33
CA ALA A 127 -7.18 17.18 6.69
C ALA A 127 -6.45 16.62 5.46
N TYR A 128 -6.18 15.30 5.48
CA TYR A 128 -5.69 14.55 4.33
C TYR A 128 -6.28 13.14 4.32
N PHE A 129 -6.46 12.59 3.14
CA PHE A 129 -6.95 11.22 2.96
C PHE A 129 -6.38 10.63 1.68
N THR A 130 -5.35 9.80 1.81
CA THR A 130 -4.65 9.20 0.67
C THR A 130 -4.68 7.67 0.80
N PRO A 131 -5.58 6.98 0.07
CA PRO A 131 -5.59 5.52 0.00
C PRO A 131 -4.24 4.97 -0.45
N THR A 132 -3.83 3.84 0.13
CA THR A 132 -2.61 3.11 -0.22
C THR A 132 -2.80 1.62 0.09
N SER A 133 -1.74 0.83 -0.06
CA SER A 133 -1.69 -0.56 0.36
C SER A 133 -0.35 -0.88 1.01
N ILE A 134 -0.37 -1.64 2.09
CA ILE A 134 0.85 -2.12 2.75
C ILE A 134 0.87 -3.65 2.65
N ASP A 135 1.86 -4.20 1.95
CA ASP A 135 2.07 -5.65 1.82
C ASP A 135 0.79 -6.44 1.43
N GLY A 136 -0.03 -5.84 0.56
CA GLY A 136 -1.30 -6.37 0.06
C GLY A 136 -2.55 -6.00 0.89
N TYR A 137 -2.41 -5.33 2.02
CA TYR A 137 -3.51 -4.94 2.89
C TYR A 137 -3.99 -3.52 2.60
N PRO A 138 -5.31 -3.26 2.68
CA PRO A 138 -5.84 -1.92 2.46
C PRO A 138 -5.35 -0.98 3.55
N ALA A 139 -4.89 0.20 3.14
CA ALA A 139 -4.41 1.21 4.05
C ALA A 139 -4.79 2.61 3.58
N VAL A 140 -4.68 3.58 4.48
CA VAL A 140 -4.91 4.98 4.16
C VAL A 140 -4.07 5.88 5.06
N PHE A 141 -3.40 6.85 4.46
CA PHE A 141 -2.87 7.99 5.20
C PHE A 141 -4.01 8.95 5.48
N ALA A 142 -4.39 9.10 6.75
CA ALA A 142 -5.47 9.98 7.14
C ALA A 142 -5.32 10.49 8.58
N ASP A 143 -5.57 11.78 8.76
CA ASP A 143 -5.75 12.41 10.06
C ASP A 143 -6.59 13.68 9.92
N THR A 144 -7.26 14.04 11.01
CA THR A 144 -7.99 15.31 11.18
C THR A 144 -7.07 16.53 11.22
N GLN A 145 -5.77 16.33 11.47
CA GLN A 145 -4.75 17.37 11.45
C GLN A 145 -3.55 16.96 10.61
N ASP A 146 -3.02 17.85 9.77
CA ASP A 146 -1.84 17.55 8.98
C ASP A 146 -0.54 17.76 9.77
N GLY A 147 -0.09 16.70 10.44
CA GLY A 147 1.18 16.66 11.18
C GLY A 147 2.41 16.42 10.31
N ARG A 148 2.26 16.15 9.00
CA ARG A 148 3.37 15.74 8.10
C ARG A 148 4.46 16.80 7.99
N PRO A 149 4.15 18.11 7.87
CA PRO A 149 5.18 19.16 7.90
C PRO A 149 5.97 19.22 9.22
N SER A 150 5.41 18.68 10.30
CA SER A 150 6.01 18.66 11.63
C SER A 150 6.66 17.32 12.01
N GLY A 151 6.75 16.38 11.05
CA GLY A 151 7.39 15.08 11.24
C GLY A 151 6.48 13.99 11.80
N SER A 152 5.15 14.11 11.70
CA SER A 152 4.21 13.05 12.08
C SER A 152 3.36 12.60 10.90
N CYS A 153 3.03 11.31 10.80
CA CYS A 153 2.16 10.81 9.73
C CYS A 153 1.29 9.69 10.25
N SER A 154 -0.02 9.78 10.07
CA SER A 154 -0.97 8.78 10.55
C SER A 154 -1.34 7.85 9.41
N LEU A 155 -0.88 6.61 9.51
CA LEU A 155 -1.24 5.52 8.61
C LEU A 155 -2.22 4.57 9.30
N TRP A 156 -3.33 4.28 8.65
CA TRP A 156 -4.31 3.29 9.10
C TRP A 156 -4.24 2.07 8.20
N VAL A 157 -4.10 0.89 8.79
CA VAL A 157 -4.03 -0.38 8.07
C VAL A 157 -5.19 -1.26 8.50
N GLY A 158 -6.00 -1.72 7.54
CA GLY A 158 -7.02 -2.72 7.79
C GLY A 158 -6.37 -4.10 7.92
N VAL A 159 -6.39 -4.69 9.11
CA VAL A 159 -5.79 -6.01 9.37
C VAL A 159 -6.85 -7.12 9.43
N THR A 160 -8.09 -6.76 9.74
CA THR A 160 -9.30 -7.57 9.52
C THR A 160 -10.42 -6.64 9.06
N ASP A 161 -11.55 -7.20 8.61
CA ASP A 161 -12.72 -6.39 8.25
C ASP A 161 -13.30 -5.62 9.46
N GLN A 162 -12.97 -6.01 10.69
CA GLN A 162 -13.43 -5.37 11.93
C GLN A 162 -12.35 -4.55 12.63
N LEU A 163 -11.06 -4.71 12.26
CA LEU A 163 -9.96 -4.08 12.97
C LEU A 163 -9.04 -3.29 12.05
N ALA A 164 -8.82 -2.02 12.40
CA ALA A 164 -7.78 -1.18 11.84
C ALA A 164 -6.72 -0.89 12.90
N VAL A 165 -5.47 -0.77 12.44
CA VAL A 165 -4.30 -0.48 13.25
C VAL A 165 -3.71 0.84 12.78
N SER A 166 -3.48 1.77 13.72
CA SER A 166 -2.72 2.98 13.46
C SER A 166 -1.23 2.72 13.56
N VAL A 167 -0.46 3.28 12.65
CA VAL A 167 1.00 3.35 12.68
C VAL A 167 1.39 4.82 12.54
N ILE A 168 1.92 5.40 13.61
CA ILE A 168 2.13 6.84 13.73
C ILE A 168 3.58 7.13 14.16
N PRO A 169 4.50 7.34 13.22
CA PRO A 169 5.79 7.95 13.49
C PRO A 169 5.64 9.39 13.99
N ASN A 170 6.55 9.78 14.87
CA ASN A 170 6.80 11.14 15.29
C ASN A 170 8.31 11.37 15.27
N ILE A 171 8.77 12.20 14.34
CA ILE A 171 10.17 12.40 14.01
C ILE A 171 10.55 13.85 14.35
N GLY A 172 11.12 14.03 15.54
CA GLY A 172 11.57 15.34 16.02
C GLY A 172 12.81 15.86 15.28
N VAL A 173 13.72 14.97 14.89
CA VAL A 173 15.04 15.34 14.36
C VAL A 173 15.53 14.40 13.26
N GLY A 174 16.49 14.88 12.47
CA GLY A 174 17.17 14.10 11.44
C GLY A 174 16.45 14.07 10.08
N PRO A 175 17.00 13.34 9.11
CA PRO A 175 16.56 13.40 7.71
C PRO A 175 15.15 12.84 7.49
N HIS A 176 14.69 11.92 8.34
CA HIS A 176 13.35 11.34 8.23
C HIS A 176 12.23 12.29 8.68
N ARG A 177 12.56 13.49 9.20
CA ARG A 177 11.55 14.48 9.59
C ARG A 177 10.76 15.01 8.39
N SER A 178 11.39 15.09 7.21
CA SER A 178 10.71 15.48 5.97
C SER A 178 9.91 14.35 5.31
N ASP A 179 10.12 13.11 5.76
CA ASP A 179 9.39 11.94 5.27
C ASP A 179 8.96 11.02 6.44
N PRO A 180 8.02 11.48 7.29
CA PRO A 180 7.48 10.63 8.33
C PRO A 180 6.62 9.51 7.76
N CYS A 181 5.97 9.69 6.61
CA CYS A 181 5.09 8.67 6.04
C CYS A 181 5.86 7.44 5.55
N GLY A 182 7.06 7.60 4.97
CA GLY A 182 7.92 6.47 4.64
C GLY A 182 8.32 5.63 5.87
N ILE A 183 8.49 6.27 7.04
CA ILE A 183 8.71 5.54 8.30
C ILE A 183 7.45 4.77 8.72
N ALA A 184 6.27 5.35 8.54
CA ALA A 184 5.01 4.67 8.83
C ALA A 184 4.85 3.41 7.97
N GLU A 185 5.13 3.50 6.66
CA GLU A 185 5.07 2.36 5.74
C GLU A 185 6.06 1.26 6.12
N LYS A 186 7.31 1.62 6.47
CA LYS A 186 8.34 0.66 6.88
C LYS A 186 7.91 -0.10 8.13
N ALA A 187 7.43 0.61 9.16
CA ALA A 187 6.96 0.01 10.40
C ALA A 187 5.69 -0.84 10.19
N ALA A 188 4.73 -0.36 9.39
CA ALA A 188 3.52 -1.11 9.05
C ALA A 188 3.82 -2.39 8.27
N THR A 189 4.79 -2.36 7.37
CA THR A 189 5.25 -3.54 6.62
C THR A 189 5.84 -4.58 7.56
N ALA A 190 6.69 -4.17 8.51
CA ALA A 190 7.26 -5.08 9.50
C ALA A 190 6.16 -5.71 10.39
N MET A 191 5.19 -4.90 10.85
CA MET A 191 4.05 -5.37 11.60
C MET A 191 3.21 -6.41 10.82
N ILE A 192 2.88 -6.15 9.54
CA ILE A 192 2.10 -7.10 8.74
C ILE A 192 2.86 -8.41 8.55
N LYS A 193 4.16 -8.35 8.27
CA LYS A 193 5.00 -9.55 8.13
C LYS A 193 5.06 -10.36 9.43
N HIS A 194 5.21 -9.68 10.57
CA HIS A 194 5.15 -10.31 11.88
C HIS A 194 3.83 -11.06 12.08
N LEU A 195 2.70 -10.36 11.86
CA LEU A 195 1.37 -10.96 12.03
C LEU A 195 1.11 -12.11 11.06
N LYS A 196 1.70 -12.13 9.86
CA LYS A 196 1.58 -13.28 8.94
C LYS A 196 2.34 -14.52 9.44
N GLY A 197 3.38 -14.34 10.26
CA GLY A 197 4.22 -15.41 10.78
C GLY A 197 3.92 -15.84 12.22
N ALA A 198 3.02 -15.13 12.90
CA ALA A 198 2.61 -15.37 14.29
C ALA A 198 1.58 -16.49 14.45
#